data_AF-A0A7S4S2B7-F1
#
_entry.id   AF-A0A7S4S2B7-F1
#
_cell.length_a   1.000
_cell.length_b   1.000
_cell.length_c   1.000
_cell.angle_alpha   90.00
_cell.angle_beta   90.00
_cell.angle_gamma   90.00
#
_symmetry.space_group_name_H-M   'P 1'
#
loop_
_entity.id
_entity.type
_entity.pdbx_description
1 polymer ?
#
loop_
_entity_poly.entity_id
_entity_poly.type
_entity_poly.pdbx_seq_one_letter_code
_entity_poly.pdbx_strand_id
1 'polypeptide(L)'
;PPAAMSRLVLSPSVPYVVAQRLRSLLHGFPSAAIGGVRWSTLMRRYEECHCLPLDLAALGHASPLGAATALLWDVLRLVDAEDPNNPTVALDDREVLAPHAPSFAAWPSLYEAVCTLVEEAEAEQNRCKEEQDAIPGVPLSRLRSLLRANWHRHFGEETMSYLTEEGCSVRLDSMEDFVEALLMWREERSIWRSATCARPTALDEALRPELDLAVLGPWGELHVCRKRAEAPCAGAAVFPPRNLLRRLSTVQCAAKALEAQAASPASTAVPSLGEGSGSRTPEQDSLDTEHSSARGERPEEEPEESLEEANPADGPWVGRAKTAPLGLGDRAQIPSGTVRQGRVLFERKNTLPGFFA
;
A
#
# COMPACT_ATOMS: atom_id res chain seq x y z
N PRO A 1 -30.85 22.61 28.63
CA PRO A 1 -30.65 21.14 28.61
C PRO A 1 -30.00 20.68 27.29
N PRO A 2 -28.72 20.27 27.32
CA PRO A 2 -28.06 19.72 26.13
C PRO A 2 -28.70 18.36 25.77
N ALA A 3 -29.07 18.20 24.50
CA ALA A 3 -29.69 17.00 23.97
C ALA A 3 -28.73 15.80 24.12
N ALA A 4 -29.19 14.75 24.81
CA ALA A 4 -28.49 13.49 24.89
C ALA A 4 -28.41 12.89 23.47
N MET A 5 -27.23 12.96 22.84
CA MET A 5 -26.97 12.24 21.61
C MET A 5 -26.91 10.76 21.94
N SER A 6 -28.00 10.05 21.69
CA SER A 6 -28.06 8.58 21.74
C SER A 6 -26.93 8.03 20.87
N ARG A 7 -25.91 7.45 21.50
CA ARG A 7 -24.87 6.68 20.81
C ARG A 7 -25.57 5.49 20.17
N LEU A 8 -25.70 5.53 18.84
CA LEU A 8 -26.08 4.36 18.06
C LEU A 8 -25.07 3.26 18.40
N VAL A 9 -25.55 2.20 19.05
CA VAL A 9 -24.77 1.00 19.31
C VAL A 9 -24.58 0.33 17.95
N LEU A 10 -23.44 0.60 17.31
CA LEU A 10 -23.05 -0.08 16.10
C LEU A 10 -22.84 -1.56 16.46
N SER A 11 -23.53 -2.45 15.75
CA SER A 11 -23.34 -3.89 15.86
C SER A 11 -21.86 -4.24 15.73
N PRO A 12 -21.35 -5.23 16.51
CA PRO A 12 -19.94 -5.64 16.46
C PRO A 12 -19.57 -5.96 15.01
N SER A 13 -18.53 -5.29 14.51
CA SER A 13 -18.04 -5.51 13.15
C SER A 13 -17.55 -6.95 13.02
N VAL A 14 -17.98 -7.64 11.96
CA VAL A 14 -17.52 -8.99 11.65
C VAL A 14 -15.98 -8.97 11.49
N PRO A 15 -15.20 -9.84 12.18
CA PRO A 15 -13.73 -9.80 12.16
C PRO A 15 -13.13 -9.79 10.74
N TYR A 16 -13.74 -10.53 9.82
CA TYR A 16 -13.34 -10.55 8.42
C TYR A 16 -13.39 -9.16 7.74
N VAL A 17 -14.41 -8.36 8.03
CA VAL A 17 -14.53 -7.00 7.48
C VAL A 17 -13.44 -6.09 8.03
N VAL A 18 -13.10 -6.26 9.31
CA VAL A 18 -12.00 -5.53 9.96
C VAL A 18 -10.66 -5.90 9.33
N ALA A 19 -10.39 -7.20 9.17
CA ALA A 19 -9.21 -7.73 8.49
C ALA A 19 -9.05 -7.15 7.08
N GLN A 20 -10.12 -7.18 6.27
CA GLN A 20 -10.11 -6.63 4.91
C GLN A 20 -9.79 -5.14 4.89
N ARG A 21 -10.39 -4.36 5.79
CA ARG A 21 -10.12 -2.92 5.91
C ARG A 21 -8.69 -2.62 6.35
N LEU A 22 -8.18 -3.35 7.34
CA LEU A 22 -6.79 -3.23 7.79
C LEU A 22 -5.81 -3.59 6.67
N ARG A 23 -6.09 -4.66 5.91
CA ARG A 23 -5.34 -5.02 4.70
C ARG A 23 -5.36 -3.88 3.69
N SER A 24 -6.54 -3.34 3.35
CA SER A 24 -6.65 -2.20 2.43
C SER A 24 -5.90 -0.97 2.92
N LEU A 25 -5.89 -0.69 4.23
CA LEU A 25 -5.15 0.41 4.83
C LEU A 25 -3.65 0.18 4.81
N LEU A 26 -3.17 -1.03 5.13
CA LEU A 26 -1.77 -1.41 4.95
C LEU A 26 -1.37 -1.23 3.49
N HIS A 27 -2.30 -1.54 2.57
CA HIS A 27 -2.09 -1.24 1.18
C HIS A 27 -2.08 0.26 0.83
N GLY A 28 -2.20 1.18 1.79
CA GLY A 28 -1.97 2.61 1.59
C GLY A 28 -0.53 3.03 1.87
N PHE A 29 0.27 2.20 2.56
CA PHE A 29 1.60 2.56 3.04
C PHE A 29 2.69 1.94 2.15
N PRO A 30 3.51 2.74 1.44
CA PRO A 30 4.67 2.22 0.72
C PRO A 30 5.67 1.54 1.67
N SER A 31 5.76 2.01 2.91
CA SER A 31 6.61 1.43 3.95
C SER A 31 6.19 0.01 4.35
N ALA A 32 4.93 -0.39 4.14
CA ALA A 32 4.47 -1.75 4.39
C ALA A 32 5.18 -2.79 3.50
N ALA A 33 5.69 -2.38 2.32
CA ALA A 33 6.51 -3.22 1.45
C ALA A 33 8.02 -3.13 1.76
N ILE A 34 8.44 -2.26 2.68
CA ILE A 34 9.83 -2.08 3.10
C ILE A 34 10.00 -2.61 4.53
N GLY A 35 10.00 -1.71 5.53
CA GLY A 35 10.24 -1.99 6.93
C GLY A 35 8.97 -2.13 7.77
N GLY A 36 7.79 -2.05 7.15
CA GLY A 36 6.51 -2.17 7.83
C GLY A 36 5.95 -0.84 8.36
N VAL A 37 4.86 -0.96 9.09
CA VAL A 37 4.10 0.12 9.70
C VAL A 37 3.82 -0.25 11.15
N ARG A 38 3.98 0.70 12.07
CA ARG A 38 3.63 0.47 13.48
C ARG A 38 2.13 0.26 13.64
N TRP A 39 1.74 -0.69 14.48
CA TRP A 39 0.33 -1.00 14.74
C TRP A 39 -0.48 0.21 15.20
N SER A 40 0.08 1.05 16.09
CA SER A 40 -0.56 2.30 16.54
C SER A 40 -0.90 3.27 15.40
N THR A 41 -0.02 3.39 14.39
CA THR A 41 -0.31 4.18 13.19
C THR A 41 -1.48 3.58 12.42
N LEU A 42 -1.49 2.26 12.21
CA LEU A 42 -2.53 1.56 11.48
C LEU A 42 -3.88 1.67 12.18
N MET A 43 -3.92 1.50 13.51
CA MET A 43 -5.12 1.70 14.33
C MET A 43 -5.66 3.10 14.15
N ARG A 44 -4.86 4.14 14.41
CA ARG A 44 -5.30 5.54 14.25
C ARG A 44 -5.88 5.81 12.85
N ARG A 45 -5.25 5.29 11.79
CA ARG A 45 -5.76 5.43 10.42
C ARG A 45 -7.06 4.67 10.18
N TYR A 46 -7.22 3.50 10.78
CA TYR A 46 -8.48 2.79 10.76
C TYR A 46 -9.61 3.62 11.37
N GLU A 47 -9.37 4.25 12.53
CA GLU A 47 -10.37 5.09 13.19
C GLU A 47 -10.71 6.33 12.36
N GLU A 48 -9.70 6.99 11.77
CA GLU A 48 -9.89 8.16 10.91
C GLU A 48 -10.70 7.82 9.64
N CYS A 49 -10.39 6.70 8.98
CA CYS A 49 -11.03 6.30 7.73
C CYS A 49 -12.44 5.72 7.91
N HIS A 50 -12.70 5.05 9.04
CA HIS A 50 -13.96 4.35 9.28
C HIS A 50 -14.83 4.97 10.37
N CYS A 51 -14.38 6.06 11.00
CA CYS A 51 -15.05 6.72 12.13
C CYS A 51 -15.42 5.75 13.26
N LEU A 52 -14.62 4.70 13.45
CA LEU A 52 -14.89 3.61 14.39
C LEU A 52 -13.57 3.18 15.07
N PRO A 53 -13.47 3.26 16.41
CA PRO A 53 -12.30 2.78 17.11
C PRO A 53 -12.13 1.27 16.93
N LEU A 54 -10.88 0.81 16.83
CA LEU A 54 -10.58 -0.61 16.73
C LEU A 54 -10.53 -1.22 18.14
N ASP A 55 -11.66 -1.73 18.61
CA ASP A 55 -11.76 -2.41 19.92
C ASP A 55 -11.25 -3.86 19.83
N LEU A 56 -10.01 -4.07 20.25
CA LEU A 56 -9.36 -5.38 20.23
C LEU A 56 -10.03 -6.38 21.19
N ALA A 57 -10.53 -5.92 22.34
CA ALA A 57 -11.17 -6.78 23.32
C ALA A 57 -12.51 -7.30 22.79
N ALA A 58 -13.28 -6.44 22.11
CA ALA A 58 -14.52 -6.84 21.43
C ALA A 58 -14.27 -7.85 20.29
N LEU A 59 -13.09 -7.80 19.66
CA LEU A 59 -12.64 -8.77 18.66
C LEU A 59 -12.05 -10.05 19.27
N GLY A 60 -11.95 -10.15 20.60
CA GLY A 60 -11.42 -11.33 21.30
C GLY A 60 -9.90 -11.38 21.41
N HIS A 61 -9.22 -10.25 21.26
CA HIS A 61 -7.76 -10.16 21.33
C HIS A 61 -7.31 -9.40 22.57
N ALA A 62 -6.40 -10.03 23.34
CA ALA A 62 -5.83 -9.44 24.55
C ALA A 62 -4.68 -8.45 24.26
N SER A 63 -4.08 -8.50 23.07
CA SER A 63 -2.96 -7.64 22.68
C SER A 63 -3.00 -7.25 21.20
N PRO A 64 -2.42 -6.09 20.83
CA PRO A 64 -2.15 -5.69 19.46
C PRO A 64 -1.45 -6.74 18.60
N LEU A 65 -0.40 -7.38 19.12
CA LEU A 65 0.29 -8.47 18.41
C LEU A 65 -0.62 -9.67 18.14
N GLY A 66 -1.44 -10.07 19.11
CA GLY A 66 -2.43 -11.14 18.93
C GLY A 66 -3.49 -10.77 17.88
N ALA A 67 -3.92 -9.51 17.85
CA ALA A 67 -4.86 -9.02 16.85
C ALA A 67 -4.24 -8.97 15.45
N ALA A 68 -3.02 -8.45 15.32
CA ALA A 68 -2.30 -8.39 14.05
C ALA A 68 -2.12 -9.79 13.45
N THR A 69 -1.63 -10.73 14.25
CA THR A 69 -1.39 -12.11 13.83
C THR A 69 -2.66 -12.87 13.51
N ALA A 70 -3.79 -12.60 14.17
CA ALA A 70 -5.05 -13.29 13.89
C ALA A 70 -5.83 -12.67 12.72
N LEU A 71 -5.87 -11.33 12.63
CA LEU A 71 -6.66 -10.61 11.62
C LEU A 71 -5.97 -10.55 10.26
N LEU A 72 -4.63 -10.56 10.22
CA LEU A 72 -3.85 -10.39 8.99
C LEU A 72 -2.96 -11.61 8.68
N TRP A 73 -3.25 -12.76 9.28
CA TRP A 73 -2.41 -13.96 9.23
C TRP A 73 -2.02 -14.41 7.82
N ASP A 74 -2.86 -14.14 6.82
CA ASP A 74 -2.69 -14.54 5.42
C ASP A 74 -1.78 -13.59 4.63
N VAL A 75 -1.70 -12.32 5.05
CA VAL A 75 -1.01 -11.25 4.31
C VAL A 75 0.17 -10.63 5.05
N LEU A 76 0.35 -10.97 6.32
CA LEU A 76 1.26 -10.29 7.23
C LEU A 76 2.65 -10.92 7.29
N ARG A 77 3.67 -10.07 7.18
CA ARG A 77 5.02 -10.31 7.70
C ARG A 77 5.24 -9.45 8.94
N LEU A 78 5.55 -10.07 10.08
CA LEU A 78 5.98 -9.34 11.27
C LEU A 78 7.45 -8.91 11.11
N VAL A 79 7.70 -7.60 11.14
CA VAL A 79 9.07 -7.05 11.05
C VAL A 79 9.69 -6.91 12.43
N ASP A 80 8.91 -6.42 13.39
CA ASP A 80 9.32 -6.26 14.78
C ASP A 80 8.16 -6.67 15.68
N ALA A 81 8.44 -7.64 16.56
CA ALA A 81 7.52 -8.16 17.55
C ALA A 81 8.06 -8.00 18.99
N GLU A 82 9.14 -7.23 19.18
CA GLU A 82 9.74 -6.99 20.50
C GLU A 82 8.79 -6.19 21.41
N ASP A 83 8.03 -5.25 20.84
CA ASP A 83 6.94 -4.56 21.53
C ASP A 83 5.57 -5.20 21.19
N PRO A 84 5.02 -6.08 22.06
CA PRO A 84 3.73 -6.73 21.80
C PRO A 84 2.54 -5.75 21.79
N ASN A 85 2.72 -4.54 22.31
CA ASN A 85 1.69 -3.49 22.32
C ASN A 85 1.76 -2.59 21.09
N ASN A 86 2.86 -2.60 20.35
CA ASN A 86 3.01 -1.78 19.15
C ASN A 86 3.89 -2.45 18.10
N PRO A 87 3.55 -3.67 17.66
CA PRO A 87 4.36 -4.40 16.71
C PRO A 87 4.45 -3.65 15.37
N THR A 88 5.52 -3.91 14.62
CA THR A 88 5.68 -3.40 13.26
C THR A 88 5.25 -4.46 12.27
N VAL A 89 4.20 -4.15 11.52
CA VAL A 89 3.52 -5.03 10.57
C VAL A 89 3.87 -4.66 9.12
N ALA A 90 4.26 -5.63 8.30
CA ALA A 90 4.52 -5.46 6.88
C ALA A 90 3.65 -6.42 6.05
N LEU A 91 3.55 -6.17 4.75
CA LEU A 91 2.90 -7.09 3.83
C LEU A 91 3.90 -8.15 3.35
N ASP A 92 3.40 -9.36 3.10
CA ASP A 92 4.18 -10.41 2.44
C ASP A 92 4.51 -10.03 0.98
N ASP A 93 5.64 -10.53 0.48
CA ASP A 93 6.10 -10.18 -0.86
C ASP A 93 5.10 -10.63 -1.94
N ARG A 94 4.38 -11.73 -1.72
CA ARG A 94 3.33 -12.21 -2.64
C ARG A 94 2.17 -11.22 -2.75
N GLU A 95 1.83 -10.58 -1.63
CA GLU A 95 0.71 -9.65 -1.54
C GLU A 95 1.02 -8.29 -2.18
N VAL A 96 2.26 -7.82 -2.04
CA VAL A 96 2.68 -6.54 -2.62
C VAL A 96 3.01 -6.63 -4.12
N LEU A 97 3.38 -7.82 -4.61
CA LEU A 97 3.60 -8.10 -6.03
C LEU A 97 2.31 -8.43 -6.79
N ALA A 98 1.28 -8.93 -6.09
CA ALA A 98 0.00 -9.17 -6.72
C ALA A 98 -0.67 -7.84 -7.14
N PRO A 99 -1.16 -7.75 -8.40
CA PRO A 99 -1.85 -6.57 -8.89
C PRO A 99 -3.22 -6.44 -8.22
N HIS A 100 -3.25 -5.82 -7.05
CA HIS A 100 -4.47 -5.55 -6.32
C HIS A 100 -5.15 -4.28 -6.86
N ALA A 101 -6.48 -4.33 -6.95
CA ALA A 101 -7.32 -3.18 -7.29
C ALA A 101 -7.01 -1.97 -6.36
N PRO A 102 -7.36 -0.74 -6.78
CA PRO A 102 -6.49 0.44 -6.84
C PRO A 102 -6.03 0.96 -5.46
N SER A 103 -5.22 0.20 -4.74
CA SER A 103 -4.56 0.61 -3.51
C SER A 103 -3.06 0.76 -3.76
N PHE A 104 -2.48 1.86 -3.29
CA PHE A 104 -1.14 2.28 -3.70
C PHE A 104 -0.04 1.29 -3.33
N ALA A 105 -0.12 0.52 -2.25
CA ALA A 105 0.88 -0.47 -1.81
C ALA A 105 1.10 -1.64 -2.77
N ALA A 106 0.43 -1.64 -3.90
CA ALA A 106 0.89 -2.31 -5.08
C ALA A 106 2.09 -1.57 -5.73
N TRP A 107 2.80 -0.66 -5.01
CA TRP A 107 4.03 0.05 -5.45
C TRP A 107 5.03 -0.91 -6.12
N PRO A 108 5.28 -2.13 -5.61
CA PRO A 108 6.09 -3.10 -6.33
C PRO A 108 5.53 -3.51 -7.68
N SER A 109 4.27 -3.99 -7.72
CA SER A 109 3.63 -4.40 -8.98
C SER A 109 3.51 -3.24 -9.98
N LEU A 110 3.39 -2.01 -9.47
CA LEU A 110 3.34 -0.78 -10.24
C LEU A 110 4.71 -0.45 -10.82
N TYR A 111 5.76 -0.57 -10.02
CA TYR A 111 7.14 -0.45 -10.49
C TYR A 111 7.43 -1.47 -11.59
N GLU A 112 7.06 -2.73 -11.37
CA GLU A 112 7.21 -3.82 -12.34
C GLU A 112 6.42 -3.54 -13.64
N ALA A 113 5.20 -3.02 -13.54
CA ALA A 113 4.41 -2.60 -14.70
C ALA A 113 5.10 -1.46 -15.47
N VAL A 114 5.66 -0.45 -14.77
CA VAL A 114 6.42 0.62 -15.43
C VAL A 114 7.68 0.06 -16.10
N CYS A 115 8.41 -0.86 -15.45
CA CYS A 115 9.55 -1.53 -16.06
C CYS A 115 9.15 -2.25 -17.36
N THR A 116 8.07 -3.01 -17.32
CA THR A 116 7.55 -3.74 -18.50
C THR A 116 7.22 -2.79 -19.65
N LEU A 117 6.54 -1.67 -19.35
CA LEU A 117 6.21 -0.65 -20.36
C LEU A 117 7.46 0.00 -20.97
N VAL A 118 8.49 0.24 -20.16
CA VAL A 118 9.77 0.79 -20.64
C VAL A 118 10.50 -0.24 -21.52
N GLU A 119 10.50 -1.51 -21.14
CA GLU A 119 11.09 -2.60 -21.92
C GLU A 119 10.36 -2.80 -23.28
N GLU A 120 9.03 -2.71 -23.29
CA GLU A 120 8.24 -2.76 -24.52
C GLU A 120 8.53 -1.56 -25.45
N ALA A 121 8.64 -0.36 -24.89
CA ALA A 121 9.00 0.84 -25.65
C ALA A 121 10.42 0.75 -26.24
N GLU A 122 11.37 0.24 -25.44
CA GLU A 122 12.74 -0.07 -25.90
C GLU A 122 12.74 -1.07 -27.05
N ALA A 123 11.98 -2.17 -26.91
CA ALA A 123 11.89 -3.21 -27.94
C ALA A 123 11.29 -2.69 -29.26
N GLU A 124 10.26 -1.86 -29.19
CA GLU A 124 9.62 -1.29 -30.37
C GLU A 124 10.53 -0.29 -31.09
N GLN A 125 11.24 0.55 -30.33
CA GLN A 125 12.22 1.48 -30.91
C GLN A 125 13.37 0.74 -31.61
N ASN A 126 13.86 -0.36 -31.03
CA ASN A 126 14.92 -1.17 -31.65
C ASN A 126 14.51 -1.81 -32.98
N ARG A 127 13.21 -2.00 -33.23
CA ARG A 127 12.69 -2.51 -34.52
C ARG A 127 12.71 -1.43 -35.60
N CYS A 128 12.45 -0.18 -35.21
CA CYS A 128 12.44 0.99 -36.09
C CYS A 128 13.85 1.59 -36.20
N LYS A 129 14.75 0.92 -36.94
CA LYS A 129 16.20 1.23 -37.06
C LYS A 129 16.57 2.61 -37.63
N GLU A 130 15.64 3.55 -37.82
CA GLU A 130 15.88 4.80 -38.56
C GLU A 130 16.41 5.97 -37.70
N GLU A 131 16.23 5.94 -36.37
CA GLU A 131 16.72 7.01 -35.48
C GLU A 131 17.67 6.46 -34.40
N GLN A 132 18.98 6.49 -34.69
CA GLN A 132 20.03 5.99 -33.78
C GLN A 132 20.26 6.85 -32.53
N ASP A 133 19.71 8.08 -32.48
CA ASP A 133 19.99 9.04 -31.41
C ASP A 133 18.84 9.21 -30.40
N ALA A 134 17.69 8.59 -30.60
CA ALA A 134 16.59 8.69 -29.64
C ALA A 134 16.87 7.81 -28.40
N ILE A 135 16.85 8.39 -27.21
CA ILE A 135 16.96 7.62 -25.96
C ILE A 135 15.64 6.87 -25.76
N PRO A 136 15.67 5.55 -25.57
CA PRO A 136 14.45 4.79 -25.39
C PRO A 136 13.86 5.02 -24.01
N GLY A 137 12.56 5.31 -23.99
CA GLY A 137 11.82 5.58 -22.77
C GLY A 137 10.38 5.94 -23.05
N VAL A 138 9.56 5.86 -22.00
CA VAL A 138 8.13 6.17 -22.07
C VAL A 138 7.91 7.62 -21.68
N PRO A 139 7.34 8.48 -22.54
CA PRO A 139 7.03 9.86 -22.16
C PRO A 139 5.98 9.89 -21.06
N LEU A 140 6.16 10.77 -20.05
CA LEU A 140 5.23 10.90 -18.92
C LEU A 140 3.79 11.24 -19.37
N SER A 141 3.66 11.96 -20.49
CA SER A 141 2.37 12.28 -21.12
C SER A 141 1.57 11.03 -21.51
N ARG A 142 2.25 9.93 -21.86
CA ARG A 142 1.64 8.64 -22.23
C ARG A 142 1.60 7.63 -21.09
N LEU A 143 2.45 7.78 -20.07
CA LEU A 143 2.57 6.80 -18.98
C LEU A 143 1.22 6.51 -18.31
N ARG A 144 0.38 7.54 -18.10
CA ARG A 144 -0.94 7.37 -17.49
C ARG A 144 -1.87 6.46 -18.28
N SER A 145 -1.97 6.67 -19.60
CA SER A 145 -2.85 5.86 -20.43
C SER A 145 -2.33 4.43 -20.58
N LEU A 146 -1.01 4.26 -20.60
CA LEU A 146 -0.37 2.94 -20.62
C LEU A 146 -0.60 2.17 -19.31
N LEU A 147 -0.48 2.81 -18.15
CA LEU A 147 -0.78 2.16 -16.86
C LEU A 147 -2.26 1.80 -16.71
N ARG A 148 -3.17 2.60 -17.28
CA ARG A 148 -4.60 2.25 -17.33
C ARG A 148 -4.87 1.00 -18.17
N ALA A 149 -4.16 0.88 -19.30
CA ALA A 149 -4.33 -0.22 -20.24
C ALA A 149 -3.68 -1.51 -19.75
N ASN A 150 -2.50 -1.43 -19.14
CA ASN A 150 -1.66 -2.60 -18.87
C ASN A 150 -1.56 -2.98 -17.38
N TRP A 151 -1.96 -2.11 -16.45
CA TRP A 151 -1.89 -2.40 -15.01
C TRP A 151 -3.28 -2.37 -14.36
N HIS A 152 -3.95 -1.22 -14.35
CA HIS A 152 -5.27 -1.12 -13.72
C HIS A 152 -6.18 -0.08 -14.36
N ARG A 153 -7.39 -0.51 -14.78
CA ARG A 153 -8.37 0.32 -15.51
C ARG A 153 -8.75 1.64 -14.81
N HIS A 154 -8.70 1.67 -13.48
CA HIS A 154 -9.11 2.84 -12.67
C HIS A 154 -7.92 3.71 -12.23
N PHE A 155 -6.72 3.49 -12.76
CA PHE A 155 -5.57 4.33 -12.42
C PHE A 155 -5.82 5.81 -12.81
N GLY A 156 -5.62 6.77 -11.90
CA GLY A 156 -5.86 8.19 -12.19
C GLY A 156 -5.55 9.15 -11.05
N GLU A 157 -5.71 10.46 -11.28
CA GLU A 157 -5.39 11.53 -10.30
C GLU A 157 -6.03 11.34 -8.92
N GLU A 158 -7.29 10.88 -8.88
CA GLU A 158 -7.98 10.64 -7.60
C GLU A 158 -7.31 9.53 -6.79
N THR A 159 -6.67 8.61 -7.49
CA THR A 159 -5.96 7.52 -6.85
C THR A 159 -4.62 8.03 -6.31
N MET A 160 -3.90 8.91 -7.01
CA MET A 160 -2.50 9.33 -6.77
C MET A 160 -2.22 9.95 -5.38
N SER A 161 -2.27 9.13 -4.34
CA SER A 161 -1.98 9.49 -2.96
C SER A 161 -1.51 8.26 -2.18
N TYR A 162 -0.70 8.47 -1.15
CA TYR A 162 -0.19 7.39 -0.30
C TYR A 162 -0.11 7.86 1.16
N LEU A 163 0.05 6.91 2.08
CA LEU A 163 0.21 7.16 3.50
C LEU A 163 1.71 7.10 3.87
N THR A 164 2.20 8.10 4.60
CA THR A 164 3.55 8.05 5.20
C THR A 164 3.59 7.07 6.37
N GLU A 165 4.78 6.77 6.90
CA GLU A 165 4.96 5.92 8.08
C GLU A 165 4.20 6.43 9.32
N GLU A 166 3.97 7.75 9.37
CA GLU A 166 3.18 8.43 10.39
C GLU A 166 1.69 8.52 10.02
N GLY A 167 1.22 7.83 8.98
CA GLY A 167 -0.18 7.83 8.54
C GLY A 167 -0.66 9.14 7.91
N CYS A 168 0.24 10.06 7.56
CA CYS A 168 -0.15 11.28 6.87
C CYS A 168 -0.45 10.98 5.40
N SER A 169 -1.58 11.48 4.89
CA SER A 169 -1.91 11.35 3.48
C SER A 169 -1.10 12.36 2.65
N VAL A 170 -0.32 11.86 1.70
CA VAL A 170 0.40 12.66 0.70
C VAL A 170 -0.29 12.51 -0.63
N ARG A 171 -0.72 13.63 -1.22
CA ARG A 171 -1.29 13.67 -2.57
C ARG A 171 -0.20 14.02 -3.56
N LEU A 172 -0.21 13.35 -4.70
CA LEU A 172 0.71 13.59 -5.81
C LEU A 172 -0.08 14.34 -6.89
N ASP A 173 0.39 15.54 -7.22
CA ASP A 173 -0.36 16.46 -8.08
C ASP A 173 -0.05 16.24 -9.57
N SER A 174 1.06 15.57 -9.89
CA SER A 174 1.51 15.30 -11.25
C SER A 174 2.04 13.87 -11.45
N MET A 175 2.20 13.49 -12.72
CA MET A 175 2.86 12.21 -13.08
C MET A 175 4.35 12.23 -12.77
N GLU A 176 4.97 13.42 -12.80
CA GLU A 176 6.37 13.62 -12.40
C GLU A 176 6.54 13.32 -10.90
N ASP A 177 5.72 13.94 -10.03
CA ASP A 177 5.75 13.69 -8.58
C ASP A 177 5.54 12.20 -8.27
N PHE A 178 4.66 11.55 -9.02
CA PHE A 178 4.38 10.13 -8.86
C PHE A 178 5.56 9.24 -9.24
N VAL A 179 6.20 9.48 -10.39
CA VAL A 179 7.39 8.71 -10.78
C VAL A 179 8.54 9.00 -9.82
N GLU A 180 8.76 10.26 -9.44
CA GLU A 180 9.79 10.61 -8.44
C GLU A 180 9.57 9.86 -7.12
N ALA A 181 8.32 9.85 -6.63
CA ALA A 181 8.00 9.14 -5.40
C ALA A 181 8.27 7.64 -5.56
N LEU A 182 7.85 7.03 -6.68
CA LEU A 182 8.05 5.62 -7.02
C LEU A 182 9.54 5.22 -7.06
N LEU A 183 10.38 6.05 -7.69
CA LEU A 183 11.83 5.84 -7.72
C LEU A 183 12.45 5.97 -6.33
N MET A 184 12.04 6.99 -5.56
CA MET A 184 12.49 7.19 -4.18
C MET A 184 12.15 5.99 -3.29
N TRP A 185 10.93 5.46 -3.38
CA TRP A 185 10.54 4.27 -2.62
C TRP A 185 11.41 3.05 -2.96
N ARG A 186 11.76 2.85 -4.24
CA ARG A 186 12.67 1.76 -4.65
C ARG A 186 14.06 1.93 -4.04
N GLU A 187 14.57 3.16 -3.99
CA GLU A 187 15.85 3.45 -3.33
C GLU A 187 15.78 3.22 -1.81
N GLU A 188 14.71 3.67 -1.15
CA GLU A 188 14.45 3.40 0.27
C GLU A 188 14.46 1.89 0.55
N ARG A 189 13.83 1.08 -0.30
CA ARG A 189 13.87 -0.39 -0.20
C ARG A 189 15.29 -0.95 -0.32
N SER A 190 16.07 -0.46 -1.28
CA SER A 190 17.46 -0.89 -1.50
C SER A 190 18.37 -0.57 -0.30
N ILE A 191 18.21 0.63 0.26
CA ILE A 191 18.94 1.08 1.46
C ILE A 191 18.54 0.25 2.66
N TRP A 192 17.24 0.06 2.90
CA TRP A 192 16.73 -0.74 4.00
C TRP A 192 17.27 -2.17 3.96
N ARG A 193 17.27 -2.81 2.78
CA ARG A 193 17.80 -4.17 2.61
C ARG A 193 19.29 -4.22 2.95
N SER A 194 20.05 -3.25 2.46
CA SER A 194 21.50 -3.17 2.71
C SER A 194 21.81 -2.95 4.19
N ALA A 195 21.03 -2.10 4.87
CA ALA A 195 21.19 -1.80 6.30
C ALA A 195 20.80 -2.97 7.22
N THR A 196 19.78 -3.74 6.84
CA THR A 196 19.30 -4.88 7.64
C THR A 196 20.02 -6.19 7.31
N CYS A 197 20.93 -6.19 6.33
CA CYS A 197 21.53 -7.41 5.77
C CYS A 197 20.48 -8.47 5.41
N ALA A 198 19.27 -8.04 5.03
CA ALA A 198 18.17 -8.93 4.72
C ALA A 198 18.48 -9.72 3.45
N ARG A 199 18.12 -11.01 3.45
CA ARG A 199 18.24 -11.86 2.27
C ARG A 199 17.38 -11.27 1.13
N PRO A 200 17.87 -11.22 -0.12
CA PRO A 200 17.07 -10.83 -1.26
C PRO A 200 15.80 -11.69 -1.37
N THR A 201 14.69 -11.01 -1.62
CA THR A 201 13.35 -11.60 -1.73
C THR A 201 12.84 -11.55 -3.18
N ALA A 202 11.67 -12.15 -3.45
CA ALA A 202 11.02 -12.03 -4.76
C ALA A 202 10.72 -10.57 -5.14
N LEU A 203 10.42 -9.74 -4.13
CA LEU A 203 10.25 -8.30 -4.30
C LEU A 203 11.56 -7.64 -4.80
N ASP A 204 12.70 -8.00 -4.20
CA ASP A 204 14.00 -7.44 -4.58
C ASP A 204 14.41 -7.83 -6.01
N GLU A 205 14.00 -9.01 -6.46
CA GLU A 205 14.18 -9.49 -7.82
C GLU A 205 13.35 -8.68 -8.83
N ALA A 206 12.10 -8.37 -8.51
CA ALA A 206 11.21 -7.54 -9.33
C ALA A 206 11.69 -6.08 -9.42
N LEU A 207 12.34 -5.56 -8.37
CA LEU A 207 12.93 -4.21 -8.32
C LEU A 207 14.37 -4.13 -8.86
N ARG A 208 14.87 -5.23 -9.44
CA ARG A 208 16.21 -5.28 -10.04
C ARG A 208 16.38 -4.27 -11.17
N PRO A 209 15.45 -4.14 -12.16
CA PRO A 209 15.58 -3.12 -13.18
C PRO A 209 15.66 -1.74 -12.53
N GLU A 210 16.64 -0.94 -12.93
CA GLU A 210 16.74 0.45 -12.47
C GLU A 210 16.07 1.35 -13.49
N LEU A 211 15.13 2.16 -13.01
CA LEU A 211 14.48 3.21 -13.79
C LEU A 211 15.07 4.56 -13.41
N ASP A 212 15.04 5.49 -14.36
CA ASP A 212 15.45 6.88 -14.17
C ASP A 212 14.49 7.82 -14.91
N LEU A 213 14.45 9.08 -14.47
CA LEU A 213 13.67 10.14 -15.10
C LEU A 213 14.61 11.04 -15.90
N ALA A 214 14.50 11.00 -17.22
CA ALA A 214 15.35 11.76 -18.13
C ALA A 214 14.53 12.80 -18.92
N VAL A 215 15.14 13.97 -19.14
CA VAL A 215 14.60 14.98 -20.05
C VAL A 215 15.11 14.66 -21.45
N LEU A 216 14.22 14.32 -22.38
CA LEU A 216 14.55 13.91 -23.73
C LEU A 216 14.03 14.88 -24.79
N GLY A 217 14.85 15.07 -25.83
CA GLY A 217 14.52 15.86 -27.00
C GLY A 217 14.61 17.38 -26.81
N PRO A 218 14.48 18.14 -27.91
CA PRO A 218 14.60 19.61 -27.91
C PRO A 218 13.45 20.30 -27.16
N TRP A 219 12.35 19.58 -26.96
CA TRP A 219 11.15 20.08 -26.27
C TRP A 219 11.20 19.88 -24.76
N GLY A 220 12.20 19.16 -24.25
CA GLY A 220 12.36 18.89 -22.83
C GLY A 220 11.24 18.03 -22.24
N GLU A 221 10.73 17.06 -23.01
CA GLU A 221 9.72 16.13 -22.49
C GLU A 221 10.37 15.17 -21.49
N LEU A 222 9.70 14.90 -20.37
CA LEU A 222 10.17 13.95 -19.36
C LEU A 222 9.79 12.53 -19.76
N HIS A 223 10.76 11.63 -19.69
CA HIS A 223 10.59 10.21 -19.98
C HIS A 223 11.06 9.36 -18.80
N VAL A 224 10.35 8.26 -18.56
CA VAL A 224 10.86 7.17 -17.73
C VAL A 224 11.65 6.23 -18.62
N CYS A 225 12.91 6.00 -18.27
CA CYS A 225 13.85 5.19 -19.04
C CYS A 225 14.50 4.16 -18.13
N ARG A 226 15.04 3.08 -18.69
CA ARG A 226 15.91 2.19 -17.92
C ARG A 226 17.25 2.89 -17.69
N LYS A 227 17.69 2.94 -16.44
CA LYS A 227 19.02 3.42 -16.11
C LYS A 227 20.04 2.46 -16.74
N ARG A 228 20.79 2.98 -17.71
CA ARG A 228 21.90 2.22 -18.31
C ARG A 228 23.04 2.19 -17.30
N ALA A 229 23.65 1.03 -17.11
CA ALA A 229 24.93 0.95 -16.44
C ALA A 229 25.93 1.74 -17.30
N GLU A 230 26.11 3.02 -16.97
CA GLU A 230 26.90 3.94 -17.77
C GLU A 230 28.31 3.35 -17.98
N ALA A 231 28.62 3.04 -19.23
CA ALA A 231 29.87 3.53 -19.76
C ALA A 231 29.71 5.06 -19.87
N PRO A 232 30.68 5.87 -19.42
CA PRO A 232 30.54 7.32 -19.29
C PRO A 232 30.26 7.98 -20.66
N CYS A 233 28.99 8.21 -20.97
CA CYS A 233 28.56 8.92 -22.17
C CYS A 233 28.48 10.42 -21.85
N ALA A 234 29.46 11.18 -22.34
CA ALA A 234 29.54 12.62 -22.15
C ALA A 234 28.36 13.34 -22.84
N GLY A 235 27.32 13.75 -22.11
CA GLY A 235 26.35 14.73 -22.64
C GLY A 235 24.96 14.79 -22.02
N ALA A 236 24.48 13.76 -21.33
CA ALA A 236 23.13 13.80 -20.72
C ALA A 236 23.18 14.41 -19.30
N ALA A 237 22.36 15.43 -19.05
CA ALA A 237 22.19 15.98 -17.71
C ALA A 237 21.29 15.05 -16.88
N VAL A 238 21.91 14.23 -16.02
CA VAL A 238 21.19 13.44 -15.02
C VAL A 238 20.82 14.37 -13.87
N PHE A 239 19.52 14.55 -13.62
CA PHE A 239 19.04 15.34 -12.49
C PHE A 239 18.94 14.44 -11.27
N PRO A 240 19.64 14.72 -10.16
CA PRO A 240 19.33 14.06 -8.90
C PRO A 240 17.89 14.47 -8.51
N PRO A 241 17.00 13.52 -8.20
CA PRO A 241 15.62 13.86 -7.84
C PRO A 241 15.63 14.79 -6.63
N ARG A 242 14.91 15.91 -6.76
CA ARG A 242 15.01 17.09 -5.89
C ARG A 242 14.68 16.81 -4.42
N ASN A 243 13.96 15.71 -4.16
CA ASN A 243 13.45 15.32 -2.86
C ASN A 243 14.28 14.23 -2.14
N LEU A 244 15.20 13.54 -2.83
CA LEU A 244 15.97 12.43 -2.24
C LEU A 244 16.83 12.87 -1.07
N LEU A 245 17.56 13.98 -1.20
CA LEU A 245 18.57 14.38 -0.22
C LEU A 245 17.96 14.66 1.17
N ARG A 246 16.71 15.13 1.24
CA ARG A 246 16.08 15.46 2.52
C ARG A 246 15.56 14.21 3.25
N ARG A 247 15.00 13.23 2.53
CA ARG A 247 14.42 12.01 3.11
C ARG A 247 15.44 10.90 3.36
N LEU A 248 16.44 10.75 2.48
CA LEU A 248 17.55 9.81 2.69
C LEU A 248 18.28 10.08 4.01
N SER A 249 18.37 11.35 4.43
CA SER A 249 18.95 11.71 5.73
C SER A 249 18.22 11.06 6.92
N THR A 250 16.91 10.85 6.84
CA THR A 250 16.10 10.27 7.92
C THR A 250 16.27 8.75 7.96
N VAL A 251 16.25 8.09 6.80
CA VAL A 251 16.44 6.63 6.70
C VAL A 251 17.86 6.22 7.12
N GLN A 252 18.87 7.00 6.73
CA GLN A 252 20.26 6.73 7.08
C GLN A 252 20.54 6.89 8.59
N CYS A 253 19.80 7.78 9.27
CA CYS A 253 19.86 7.90 10.74
C CYS A 253 19.18 6.72 11.44
N ALA A 254 18.05 6.21 10.92
CA ALA A 254 17.36 5.06 11.48
C ALA A 254 18.19 3.77 11.36
N ALA A 255 18.83 3.55 10.19
CA ALA A 255 19.74 2.42 9.97
C ALA A 255 20.92 2.44 10.95
N LYS A 256 21.56 3.60 11.14
CA LYS A 256 22.66 3.75 12.12
C LYS A 256 22.21 3.57 13.57
N ALA A 257 20.97 3.94 13.90
CA ALA A 257 20.42 3.73 15.23
C ALA A 257 20.19 2.23 15.52
N LEU A 258 19.76 1.45 14.53
CA LEU A 258 19.64 -0.01 14.65
C LEU A 258 21.01 -0.67 14.81
N GLU A 259 21.99 -0.25 14.02
CA GLU A 259 23.36 -0.78 14.09
C GLU A 259 24.02 -0.46 15.44
N ALA A 260 23.78 0.74 15.99
CA ALA A 260 24.26 1.12 17.32
C ALA A 260 23.59 0.34 18.47
N GLN A 261 22.34 -0.10 18.31
CA GLN A 261 21.66 -0.95 19.29
C GLN A 261 22.19 -2.39 19.25
N ALA A 262 22.46 -2.93 18.06
CA ALA A 262 23.06 -4.25 17.90
C ALA A 262 24.52 -4.33 18.38
N ALA A 263 25.26 -3.21 18.33
CA ALA A 263 26.65 -3.13 18.73
C ALA A 263 26.88 -2.82 20.23
N SER A 264 25.81 -2.72 21.05
CA SER A 264 25.96 -2.52 22.49
C SER A 264 26.11 -3.88 23.20
N PRO A 265 27.32 -4.27 23.65
CA PRO A 265 27.48 -5.50 24.43
C PRO A 265 26.77 -5.31 25.77
N ALA A 266 25.66 -6.01 25.97
CA ALA A 266 25.01 -6.12 27.28
C ALA A 266 26.05 -6.70 28.26
N SER A 267 26.61 -5.81 29.09
CA SER A 267 27.45 -6.15 30.22
C SER A 267 26.60 -6.98 31.18
N THR A 268 26.72 -8.30 31.06
CA THR A 268 26.06 -9.28 31.94
C THR A 268 26.80 -9.24 33.28
N ALA A 269 26.47 -8.26 34.11
CA ALA A 269 26.81 -8.29 35.52
C ALA A 269 25.88 -9.31 36.19
N VAL A 270 26.39 -10.51 36.38
CA VAL A 270 25.77 -11.59 37.17
C VAL A 270 25.65 -11.11 38.62
N PRO A 271 24.44 -10.92 39.19
CA PRO A 271 24.31 -10.80 40.62
C PRO A 271 24.40 -12.20 41.24
N SER A 272 25.38 -12.37 42.12
CA SER A 272 25.58 -13.54 42.97
C SER A 272 24.29 -13.89 43.72
N LEU A 273 23.71 -15.04 43.41
CA LEU A 273 22.56 -15.63 44.10
C LEU A 273 22.98 -16.10 45.50
N GLY A 274 22.32 -15.53 46.51
CA GLY A 274 22.34 -16.03 47.88
C GLY A 274 21.47 -17.27 48.03
N GLU A 275 22.00 -18.24 48.78
CA GLU A 275 21.36 -19.49 49.16
C GLU A 275 20.06 -19.26 49.95
N GLY A 276 19.00 -19.98 49.58
CA GLY A 276 17.70 -19.95 50.25
C GLY A 276 16.93 -21.24 50.00
N SER A 277 17.17 -22.22 50.86
CA SER A 277 16.56 -23.56 50.93
C SER A 277 15.05 -23.52 51.23
N GLY A 278 14.25 -24.42 50.62
CA GLY A 278 12.83 -24.59 50.97
C GLY A 278 11.99 -25.49 50.06
N SER A 279 12.13 -26.80 50.29
CA SER A 279 11.20 -27.93 50.07
C SER A 279 9.73 -27.66 49.64
N ARG A 280 9.25 -28.39 48.61
CA ARG A 280 8.19 -29.45 48.70
C ARG A 280 7.55 -29.77 47.34
N THR A 281 7.66 -31.02 46.93
CA THR A 281 6.84 -31.75 45.94
C THR A 281 5.48 -32.13 46.53
N PRO A 282 4.43 -32.21 45.70
CA PRO A 282 3.75 -33.49 45.43
C PRO A 282 3.52 -33.67 43.92
N GLU A 283 3.83 -34.80 43.27
CA GLU A 283 3.17 -36.12 43.28
C GLU A 283 1.66 -36.13 42.94
N GLN A 284 1.34 -36.88 41.88
CA GLN A 284 0.04 -37.42 41.42
C GLN A 284 -0.87 -36.44 40.63
N ASP A 285 -1.55 -36.81 39.54
CA ASP A 285 -2.00 -38.12 39.06
C ASP A 285 -2.12 -38.15 37.53
N SER A 286 -1.90 -39.34 37.00
CA SER A 286 -2.19 -39.78 35.64
C SER A 286 -3.70 -39.92 35.43
N LEU A 287 -4.23 -39.47 34.30
CA LEU A 287 -5.48 -40.01 33.75
C LEU A 287 -5.38 -40.14 32.24
N ASP A 288 -5.28 -41.40 31.83
CA ASP A 288 -5.54 -41.89 30.49
C ASP A 288 -6.94 -41.51 30.02
N THR A 289 -7.08 -41.15 28.75
CA THR A 289 -8.35 -41.33 28.02
C THR A 289 -8.04 -41.65 26.58
N GLU A 290 -7.99 -42.94 26.30
CA GLU A 290 -8.20 -43.51 24.97
C GLU A 290 -9.69 -43.41 24.62
N HIS A 291 -10.01 -43.02 23.39
CA HIS A 291 -11.22 -43.32 22.59
C HIS A 291 -11.12 -42.47 21.31
N SER A 292 -11.49 -42.88 20.11
CA SER A 292 -11.84 -44.17 19.53
C SER A 292 -11.89 -43.94 18.02
N SER A 293 -11.66 -45.02 17.28
CA SER A 293 -11.70 -45.17 15.83
C SER A 293 -13.10 -45.00 15.22
N ALA A 294 -13.20 -44.34 14.06
CA ALA A 294 -14.17 -44.55 12.96
C ALA A 294 -13.78 -43.57 11.82
N ARG A 295 -13.32 -43.92 10.62
CA ARG A 295 -13.77 -44.85 9.57
C ARG A 295 -15.12 -44.46 8.95
N GLY A 296 -15.06 -44.10 7.66
CA GLY A 296 -16.18 -43.98 6.71
C GLY A 296 -16.54 -42.52 6.38
N GLU A 297 -16.87 -42.10 5.17
CA GLU A 297 -17.11 -42.72 3.87
C GLU A 297 -17.03 -41.57 2.81
N ARG A 298 -16.42 -41.86 1.65
CA ARG A 298 -16.70 -41.24 0.32
C ARG A 298 -17.88 -42.06 -0.27
N PRO A 299 -18.63 -41.66 -1.32
CA PRO A 299 -18.42 -40.62 -2.35
C PRO A 299 -19.75 -39.92 -2.79
N GLU A 300 -19.80 -39.42 -4.04
CA GLU A 300 -20.90 -38.81 -4.85
C GLU A 300 -20.57 -37.34 -5.16
N GLU A 301 -19.97 -36.95 -6.30
CA GLU A 301 -20.25 -37.21 -7.73
C GLU A 301 -21.71 -36.99 -8.13
N GLU A 302 -22.02 -35.77 -8.60
CA GLU A 302 -23.08 -35.47 -9.57
C GLU A 302 -22.91 -34.03 -10.14
N PRO A 303 -23.56 -33.65 -11.27
CA PRO A 303 -22.92 -33.66 -12.59
C PRO A 303 -22.76 -32.27 -13.23
N GLU A 304 -21.96 -32.26 -14.30
CA GLU A 304 -21.80 -31.16 -15.24
C GLU A 304 -23.13 -30.79 -15.92
N GLU A 305 -23.57 -29.54 -15.75
CA GLU A 305 -24.65 -28.96 -16.57
C GLU A 305 -24.03 -28.02 -17.60
N SER A 306 -24.06 -28.50 -18.85
CA SER A 306 -23.64 -27.82 -20.06
C SER A 306 -24.74 -26.82 -20.45
N LEU A 307 -24.41 -25.53 -20.50
CA LEU A 307 -25.26 -24.50 -21.11
C LEU A 307 -24.54 -23.88 -22.30
N GLU A 308 -24.88 -24.44 -23.45
CA GLU A 308 -24.63 -23.96 -24.78
C GLU A 308 -25.55 -22.77 -25.11
N GLU A 309 -25.08 -21.95 -26.06
CA GLU A 309 -25.84 -20.97 -26.87
C GLU A 309 -26.48 -19.75 -26.18
N ALA A 310 -25.99 -18.55 -26.52
CA ALA A 310 -26.54 -17.81 -27.65
C ALA A 310 -25.82 -16.47 -27.84
N ASN A 311 -25.20 -16.34 -29.00
CA ASN A 311 -24.66 -15.11 -29.55
C ASN A 311 -25.80 -14.38 -30.29
N PRO A 312 -26.01 -13.06 -30.10
CA PRO A 312 -26.58 -12.27 -31.18
C PRO A 312 -25.69 -11.09 -31.58
N ALA A 313 -25.38 -11.13 -32.87
CA ALA A 313 -24.82 -10.11 -33.71
C ALA A 313 -25.47 -8.71 -33.58
N ASP A 314 -24.60 -7.70 -33.68
CA ASP A 314 -24.68 -6.52 -34.54
C ASP A 314 -26.05 -5.89 -34.87
N GLY A 315 -26.23 -4.66 -34.41
CA GLY A 315 -27.21 -3.71 -34.93
C GLY A 315 -26.99 -2.28 -34.42
N PRO A 316 -26.93 -1.24 -35.29
CA PRO A 316 -26.43 0.09 -34.93
C PRO A 316 -27.53 0.99 -34.33
N TRP A 317 -27.24 1.64 -33.20
CA TRP A 317 -28.12 2.66 -32.63
C TRP A 317 -27.66 4.06 -33.02
N VAL A 318 -28.40 4.63 -33.98
CA VAL A 318 -28.44 6.06 -34.31
C VAL A 318 -29.20 6.80 -33.20
N GLY A 319 -28.67 7.97 -32.82
CA GLY A 319 -28.97 8.66 -31.57
C GLY A 319 -30.35 9.29 -31.39
N ARG A 320 -30.59 9.72 -30.14
CA ARG A 320 -31.49 10.82 -29.80
C ARG A 320 -31.11 11.43 -28.45
N ALA A 321 -30.63 12.67 -28.49
CA ALA A 321 -30.51 13.51 -27.31
C ALA A 321 -31.92 13.76 -26.72
N LYS A 322 -32.11 13.45 -25.44
CA LYS A 322 -33.23 13.91 -24.64
C LYS A 322 -32.70 14.86 -23.57
N THR A 323 -33.07 16.12 -23.70
CA THR A 323 -33.01 17.13 -22.63
C THR A 323 -33.97 16.72 -21.51
N ALA A 324 -33.46 16.64 -20.28
CA ALA A 324 -34.27 16.43 -19.08
C ALA A 324 -34.35 17.75 -18.27
N PRO A 325 -35.50 18.05 -17.63
CA PRO A 325 -35.71 19.28 -16.88
C PRO A 325 -35.03 19.22 -15.51
N LEU A 326 -34.45 20.36 -15.10
CA LEU A 326 -33.89 20.58 -13.75
C LEU A 326 -35.03 20.62 -12.72
N GLY A 327 -35.23 19.51 -12.00
CA GLY A 327 -36.03 19.47 -10.78
C GLY A 327 -35.19 19.91 -9.58
N LEU A 328 -35.70 20.85 -8.78
CA LEU A 328 -35.10 21.19 -7.48
C LEU A 328 -35.13 19.97 -6.55
N GLY A 329 -33.95 19.40 -6.30
CA GLY A 329 -33.76 18.21 -5.47
C GLY A 329 -33.85 18.47 -3.96
N ASP A 330 -34.24 17.40 -3.27
CA ASP A 330 -34.48 17.27 -1.85
C ASP A 330 -33.26 17.62 -0.98
N ARG A 331 -33.48 18.42 0.08
CA ARG A 331 -32.43 18.96 0.97
C ARG A 331 -31.72 17.88 1.79
N ALA A 332 -32.26 16.67 1.84
CA ALA A 332 -31.73 15.53 2.60
C ALA A 332 -30.55 14.79 1.93
N GLN A 333 -30.23 15.09 0.66
CA GLN A 333 -29.14 14.40 -0.07
C GLN A 333 -27.81 15.15 -0.13
N ILE A 334 -27.65 16.26 0.61
CA ILE A 334 -26.38 17.00 0.62
C ILE A 334 -25.36 16.21 1.46
N PRO A 335 -24.25 15.73 0.87
CA PRO A 335 -23.21 15.04 1.62
C PRO A 335 -22.66 15.96 2.72
N SER A 336 -22.45 15.43 3.93
CA SER A 336 -22.01 16.19 5.10
C SER A 336 -20.66 16.93 4.91
N GLY A 337 -19.89 16.57 3.89
CA GLY A 337 -18.65 17.25 3.49
C GLY A 337 -18.84 18.51 2.64
N THR A 338 -19.93 18.63 1.89
CA THR A 338 -20.13 19.72 0.91
C THR A 338 -20.35 21.08 1.59
N VAL A 339 -21.02 21.08 2.75
CA VAL A 339 -21.24 22.30 3.54
C VAL A 339 -19.94 22.80 4.20
N ARG A 340 -19.05 21.87 4.60
CA ARG A 340 -17.73 22.22 5.13
C ARG A 340 -16.81 22.79 4.05
N GLN A 341 -16.79 22.22 2.84
CA GLN A 341 -16.04 22.78 1.71
C GLN A 341 -16.58 24.15 1.27
N GLY A 342 -17.90 24.32 1.25
CA GLY A 342 -18.54 25.61 0.93
C GLY A 342 -18.16 26.70 1.92
N ARG A 343 -18.09 26.38 3.22
CA ARG A 343 -17.71 27.34 4.27
C ARG A 343 -16.24 27.78 4.17
N VAL A 344 -15.32 26.85 3.91
CA VAL A 344 -13.89 27.16 3.73
C VAL A 344 -13.66 28.02 2.48
N LEU A 345 -14.43 27.82 1.41
CA LEU A 345 -14.38 28.67 0.21
C LEU A 345 -14.98 30.07 0.46
N PHE A 346 -16.04 30.17 1.25
CA PHE A 346 -16.70 31.43 1.57
C PHE A 346 -15.83 32.33 2.47
N GLU A 347 -15.24 31.76 3.52
CA GLU A 347 -14.34 32.47 4.44
C GLU A 347 -13.06 32.96 3.75
N ARG A 348 -12.64 32.32 2.65
CA ARG A 348 -11.41 32.67 1.92
C ARG A 348 -11.59 33.74 0.84
N LYS A 349 -12.81 33.96 0.33
CA LYS A 349 -13.05 34.86 -0.83
C LYS A 349 -13.90 36.09 -0.55
N ASN A 350 -14.55 36.20 0.63
CA ASN A 350 -15.34 37.37 1.06
C ASN A 350 -16.29 37.94 -0.03
N THR A 351 -16.70 37.11 -0.98
CA THR A 351 -17.54 37.47 -2.13
C THR A 351 -18.50 36.33 -2.38
N LEU A 352 -19.80 36.66 -2.42
CA LEU A 352 -20.85 35.72 -2.81
C LEU A 352 -20.68 35.37 -4.30
N PRO A 353 -20.72 34.09 -4.69
CA PRO A 353 -20.84 33.72 -6.09
C PRO A 353 -22.10 34.35 -6.68
N GLY A 354 -22.01 34.93 -7.88
CA GLY A 354 -23.10 35.66 -8.54
C GLY A 354 -24.38 34.88 -8.84
N PHE A 355 -24.46 33.60 -8.45
CA PHE A 355 -25.70 32.83 -8.45
C PHE A 355 -26.62 33.16 -7.25
N PHE A 356 -26.10 33.87 -6.24
CA PHE A 356 -26.84 34.33 -5.05
C PHE A 356 -27.14 35.84 -5.05
N ALA A 357 -26.85 36.56 -6.15
CA ALA A 357 -27.13 37.98 -6.31
C ALA A 357 -28.46 38.21 -7.02
#